data_AF-A0A8K0FZL3-F1
#
_entry.id   AF-A0A8K0FZL3-F1
#
_cell.length_a   1.000
_cell.length_b   1.000
_cell.length_c   1.000
_cell.angle_alpha   90.00
_cell.angle_beta   90.00
_cell.angle_gamma   90.00
#
_symmetry.space_group_name_H-M   'P 1'
#
loop_
_entity.id
_entity.type
_entity.pdbx_description
1 polymer ?
#
loop_
_entity_poly.entity_id
_entity_poly.type
_entity_poly.pdbx_seq_one_letter_code
_entity_poly.pdbx_strand_id
1 'polypeptide(L)'
;MTSVKKKSPLWEYLDINSDNNKFAVCLLCNVKISRGGERKKAVTSDRWTCLHNNASFLSFTAHWISPKFKLEHGVLAMKPFSGSHTGENIAKELNIVANRWDIEHNKIHVLIHDSGANMVKGVRLAEYNSARCFIHMLQRAINESLKVQAEVTTMIGTGRRLVTHFNHSGLAQEKLLRIHKELNLPEHQLVQDISTRWNSTFYMIERLLEQKWAISLYVADHDTLINLTAQQWSLMEQCINLLKPFEEITKITSSGLFCVSEVIPHVAALNKYLDKDETEQRTPDLSHMRASSSSSSTPAKKSRGEETESAVSRKAHDTFWDCFDEVANENNTSQVQREERNAIACELDFYLKSVRIDRNHDPYSWWAANAKQYPNLTNWPYLRSQAKPLATSSCREISIHSPSFALSAV
;
A
#
# COMPACT_ATOMS: atom_id res chain seq x y z
N MET A 1 38.91 -17.92 22.82
CA MET A 1 37.93 -18.97 22.46
C MET A 1 36.71 -18.28 21.87
N THR A 2 36.61 -18.22 20.55
CA THR A 2 35.42 -17.75 19.85
C THR A 2 34.31 -18.78 20.07
N SER A 3 33.30 -18.41 20.87
CA SER A 3 32.07 -19.20 21.00
C SER A 3 31.46 -19.33 19.60
N VAL A 4 31.53 -20.52 19.01
CA VAL A 4 30.81 -20.84 17.78
C VAL A 4 29.33 -20.76 18.14
N LYS A 5 28.65 -19.70 17.70
CA LYS A 5 27.19 -19.58 17.88
C LYS A 5 26.55 -20.84 17.32
N LYS A 6 25.92 -21.63 18.21
CA LYS A 6 25.14 -22.80 17.82
C LYS A 6 23.98 -22.29 16.95
N LYS A 7 23.92 -22.76 15.70
CA LYS A 7 22.84 -22.41 14.77
C LYS A 7 21.49 -22.84 15.33
N SER A 8 20.45 -22.11 14.96
CA SER A 8 19.07 -22.46 15.28
C SER A 8 18.73 -23.92 14.87
N PRO A 9 17.95 -24.67 15.68
CA PRO A 9 17.48 -26.02 15.31
C PRO A 9 16.65 -26.05 14.02
N LEU A 10 16.09 -24.90 13.60
CA LEU A 10 15.40 -24.77 12.32
C LEU A 10 16.26 -25.27 11.14
N TRP A 11 17.58 -25.08 11.20
CA TRP A 11 18.49 -25.49 10.14
C TRP A 11 18.66 -27.00 10.01
N GLU A 12 18.16 -27.81 10.96
CA GLU A 12 18.12 -29.28 10.84
C GLU A 12 17.12 -29.73 9.76
N TYR A 13 16.14 -28.87 9.42
CA TYR A 13 15.14 -29.14 8.39
C TYR A 13 15.48 -28.51 7.03
N LEU A 14 16.68 -27.94 6.91
CA LEU A 14 17.14 -27.20 5.74
C LEU A 14 18.49 -27.74 5.29
N ASP A 15 18.53 -28.37 4.11
CA ASP A 15 19.78 -28.76 3.48
C ASP A 15 20.47 -27.54 2.86
N ILE A 16 21.68 -27.26 3.32
CA ILE A 16 22.51 -26.19 2.80
C ILE A 16 23.68 -26.85 2.09
N ASN A 17 23.63 -26.84 0.76
CA ASN A 17 24.73 -27.33 -0.06
C ASN A 17 26.02 -26.55 0.29
N SER A 18 27.07 -27.28 0.68
CA SER A 18 28.38 -26.74 1.09
C SER A 18 29.02 -25.87 0.00
N ASP A 19 28.75 -26.16 -1.27
CA ASP A 19 29.32 -25.47 -2.42
C ASP A 19 28.51 -24.22 -2.81
N ASN A 20 27.24 -24.13 -2.37
CA ASN A 20 26.35 -23.01 -2.66
C ASN A 20 25.53 -22.58 -1.44
N ASN A 21 26.22 -22.00 -0.47
CA ASN A 21 25.68 -21.49 0.80
C ASN A 21 24.63 -20.36 0.65
N LYS A 22 24.29 -19.94 -0.59
CA LYS A 22 23.29 -18.90 -0.89
C LYS A 22 21.85 -19.41 -0.83
N PHE A 23 21.66 -20.73 -0.92
CA PHE A 23 20.35 -21.35 -0.90
C PHE A 23 20.28 -22.44 0.18
N ALA A 24 19.08 -22.65 0.70
CA ALA A 24 18.71 -23.79 1.51
C ALA A 24 17.57 -24.52 0.80
N VAL A 25 17.53 -25.85 0.89
CA VAL A 25 16.40 -26.65 0.43
C VAL A 25 15.69 -27.22 1.64
N CYS A 26 14.38 -27.02 1.72
CA CYS A 26 13.59 -27.63 2.77
C CYS A 26 13.55 -29.14 2.61
N LEU A 27 13.95 -29.87 3.64
CA LEU A 27 13.93 -31.33 3.66
C LEU A 27 12.50 -31.91 3.70
N LEU A 28 11.50 -31.11 4.08
CA LEU A 28 10.11 -31.55 4.22
C LEU A 28 9.30 -31.34 2.93
N CYS A 29 9.45 -30.17 2.29
CA CYS A 29 8.65 -29.80 1.10
C CYS A 29 9.49 -29.60 -0.18
N ASN A 30 10.80 -29.85 -0.10
CA ASN A 30 11.76 -29.71 -1.21
C ASN A 30 11.81 -28.31 -1.84
N VAL A 31 11.29 -27.31 -1.15
CA VAL A 31 11.30 -25.91 -1.58
C VAL A 31 12.70 -25.33 -1.43
N LYS A 32 13.21 -24.73 -2.51
CA LYS A 32 14.47 -23.98 -2.50
C LYS A 32 14.24 -22.54 -2.03
N ILE A 33 15.00 -22.11 -1.05
CA ILE A 33 14.90 -20.80 -0.40
C ILE A 33 16.25 -20.09 -0.52
N SER A 34 16.22 -18.84 -0.96
CA SER A 34 17.37 -17.95 -0.91
C SER A 34 17.62 -17.54 0.55
N ARG A 35 18.83 -17.75 1.07
CA ARG A 35 19.18 -17.43 2.46
C ARG A 35 19.40 -15.93 2.69
N GLY A 36 19.30 -15.13 1.62
CA GLY A 36 19.74 -13.75 1.60
C GLY A 36 21.26 -13.65 1.76
N GLY A 37 21.89 -12.69 1.08
CA GLY A 37 23.33 -12.45 1.28
C GLY A 37 23.64 -11.87 2.66
N GLU A 38 24.90 -11.51 2.88
CA GLU A 38 25.36 -10.75 4.06
C GLU A 38 24.78 -9.31 4.13
N ARG A 39 23.96 -8.92 3.18
CA ARG A 39 23.43 -7.56 3.04
C ARG A 39 22.25 -7.33 3.97
N LYS A 40 21.99 -6.06 4.27
CA LYS A 40 20.81 -5.70 5.07
C LYS A 40 19.53 -6.02 4.32
N LYS A 41 18.48 -6.35 5.06
CA LYS A 41 17.14 -6.74 4.61
C LYS A 41 16.12 -5.73 5.12
N ALA A 42 15.06 -5.50 4.37
CA ALA A 42 13.87 -4.86 4.92
C ALA A 42 12.96 -5.94 5.51
N VAL A 43 12.18 -5.59 6.53
CA VAL A 43 11.20 -6.48 7.13
C VAL A 43 9.84 -5.79 7.06
N THR A 44 8.79 -6.54 6.77
CA THR A 44 7.41 -6.12 7.02
C THR A 44 6.83 -6.99 8.14
N SER A 45 6.06 -6.36 9.02
CA SER A 45 5.30 -7.08 10.03
C SER A 45 3.88 -6.52 10.09
N ASP A 46 2.92 -7.40 9.93
CA ASP A 46 1.50 -7.11 10.08
C ASP A 46 0.93 -7.89 11.26
N ARG A 47 -0.07 -7.32 11.92
CA ARG A 47 -0.81 -7.99 12.99
C ARG A 47 -2.29 -7.80 12.77
N TRP A 48 -3.03 -8.90 12.81
CA TRP A 48 -4.47 -8.87 12.60
C TRP A 48 -5.18 -9.90 13.43
N THR A 49 -6.48 -9.69 13.58
CA THR A 49 -7.38 -10.65 14.19
C THR A 49 -8.18 -11.33 13.09
N CYS A 50 -8.15 -12.66 13.08
CA CYS A 50 -9.01 -13.45 12.23
C CYS A 50 -10.44 -13.39 12.79
N LEU A 51 -11.38 -12.91 11.99
CA LEU A 51 -12.77 -12.70 12.43
C LEU A 51 -13.54 -14.01 12.67
N HIS A 52 -13.12 -15.12 12.04
CA HIS A 52 -13.82 -16.40 12.16
C HIS A 52 -13.57 -17.10 13.51
N ASN A 53 -12.37 -16.97 14.06
CA ASN A 53 -11.98 -17.65 15.30
C ASN A 53 -11.45 -16.71 16.38
N ASN A 54 -11.52 -15.38 16.15
CA ASN A 54 -10.99 -14.32 17.00
C ASN A 54 -9.50 -14.48 17.38
N ALA A 55 -8.75 -15.30 16.66
CA ALA A 55 -7.33 -15.48 16.91
C ALA A 55 -6.54 -14.32 16.29
N SER A 56 -5.64 -13.74 17.07
CA SER A 56 -4.68 -12.76 16.58
C SER A 56 -3.49 -13.45 15.97
N PHE A 57 -2.93 -12.88 14.90
CA PHE A 57 -1.75 -13.37 14.20
C PHE A 57 -0.71 -12.27 14.09
N LEU A 58 0.57 -12.68 14.05
CA LEU A 58 1.71 -11.83 13.73
C LEU A 58 2.45 -12.42 12.53
N SER A 59 2.73 -11.58 11.55
CA SER A 59 3.62 -11.92 10.43
C SER A 59 4.99 -11.27 10.57
N PHE A 60 5.98 -11.92 10.00
CA PHE A 60 7.33 -11.39 9.84
C PHE A 60 7.87 -11.83 8.48
N THR A 61 7.99 -10.91 7.54
CA THR A 61 8.45 -11.20 6.17
C THR A 61 9.70 -10.39 5.90
N ALA A 62 10.77 -11.06 5.50
CA ALA A 62 11.99 -10.39 5.07
C ALA A 62 11.98 -10.16 3.55
N HIS A 63 12.54 -9.03 3.12
CA HIS A 63 12.62 -8.59 1.73
C HIS A 63 14.05 -8.17 1.39
N TRP A 64 14.55 -8.57 0.22
CA TRP A 64 15.90 -8.26 -0.23
C TRP A 64 16.00 -8.29 -1.76
N ILE A 65 17.05 -7.66 -2.31
CA ILE A 65 17.40 -7.79 -3.73
C ILE A 65 18.43 -8.90 -3.90
N SER A 66 18.12 -9.90 -4.71
CA SER A 66 19.03 -11.00 -5.04
C SER A 66 20.26 -10.53 -5.82
N PRO A 67 21.33 -11.33 -5.92
CA PRO A 67 22.49 -11.00 -6.75
C PRO A 67 22.14 -10.69 -8.21
N LYS A 68 21.08 -11.32 -8.75
CA LYS A 68 20.55 -11.09 -10.10
C LYS A 68 19.67 -9.83 -10.22
N PHE A 69 19.68 -8.97 -9.20
CA PHE A 69 18.87 -7.75 -9.13
C PHE A 69 17.35 -8.00 -9.14
N LYS A 70 16.89 -9.16 -8.64
CA LYS A 70 15.46 -9.46 -8.50
C LYS A 70 15.00 -9.20 -7.07
N LEU A 71 13.84 -8.56 -6.88
CA LEU A 71 13.19 -8.47 -5.59
C LEU A 71 12.77 -9.87 -5.12
N GLU A 72 13.23 -10.27 -3.94
CA GLU A 72 12.91 -11.52 -3.28
C GLU A 72 12.34 -11.24 -1.90
N HIS A 73 11.46 -12.13 -1.44
CA HIS A 73 10.91 -12.09 -0.10
C HIS A 73 10.82 -13.50 0.48
N GLY A 74 10.78 -13.59 1.82
CA GLY A 74 10.59 -14.83 2.55
C GLY A 74 9.73 -14.59 3.78
N VAL A 75 8.65 -15.36 3.92
CA VAL A 75 7.77 -15.34 5.10
C VAL A 75 8.44 -16.16 6.18
N LEU A 76 9.02 -15.47 7.16
CA LEU A 76 9.83 -16.09 8.23
C LEU A 76 8.96 -16.50 9.42
N ALA A 77 7.84 -15.83 9.63
CA ALA A 77 6.82 -16.24 10.57
C ALA A 77 5.44 -15.82 10.09
N MET A 78 4.48 -16.74 10.25
CA MET A 78 3.06 -16.48 10.34
C MET A 78 2.56 -17.32 11.50
N LYS A 79 2.26 -16.72 12.64
CA LYS A 79 1.84 -17.52 13.80
C LYS A 79 0.77 -16.84 14.64
N PRO A 80 -0.04 -17.63 15.37
CA PRO A 80 -0.93 -17.09 16.38
C PRO A 80 -0.13 -16.26 17.39
N PHE A 81 -0.63 -15.05 17.67
CA PHE A 81 -0.12 -14.16 18.70
C PHE A 81 -1.03 -14.27 19.92
N SER A 82 -0.64 -15.15 20.85
CA SER A 82 -1.42 -15.44 22.06
C SER A 82 -1.08 -14.46 23.19
N GLY A 83 -2.05 -14.23 24.08
CA GLY A 83 -1.88 -13.35 25.23
C GLY A 83 -2.05 -11.86 24.90
N SER A 84 -1.60 -10.99 25.82
CA SER A 84 -1.81 -9.55 25.70
C SER A 84 -1.02 -8.95 24.53
N HIS A 85 -1.68 -8.11 23.73
CA HIS A 85 -1.10 -7.42 22.57
C HIS A 85 -0.25 -6.20 22.95
N THR A 86 0.51 -6.26 24.05
CA THR A 86 1.36 -5.15 24.50
C THR A 86 2.57 -4.96 23.58
N GLY A 87 3.13 -3.75 23.57
CA GLY A 87 4.37 -3.49 22.82
C GLY A 87 5.53 -4.38 23.28
N GLU A 88 5.62 -4.69 24.56
CA GLU A 88 6.63 -5.57 25.15
C GLU A 88 6.57 -6.98 24.56
N ASN A 89 5.36 -7.56 24.48
CA ASN A 89 5.18 -8.88 23.88
C ASN A 89 5.48 -8.86 22.38
N ILE A 90 5.07 -7.81 21.67
CA ILE A 90 5.39 -7.64 20.25
C ILE A 90 6.91 -7.57 20.05
N ALA A 91 7.63 -6.77 20.84
CA ALA A 91 9.08 -6.65 20.76
C ALA A 91 9.79 -7.99 20.98
N LYS A 92 9.35 -8.73 22.00
CA LYS A 92 9.84 -10.07 22.31
C LYS A 92 9.64 -11.02 21.13
N GLU A 93 8.44 -11.05 20.55
CA GLU A 93 8.13 -11.94 19.43
C GLU A 93 8.91 -11.60 18.16
N LEU A 94 9.06 -10.31 17.81
CA LEU A 94 9.88 -9.88 16.68
C LEU A 94 11.33 -10.38 16.81
N ASN A 95 11.93 -10.23 17.99
CA ASN A 95 13.29 -10.67 18.28
C ASN A 95 13.42 -12.21 18.30
N ILE A 96 12.42 -12.92 18.83
CA ILE A 96 12.37 -14.40 18.77
C ILE A 96 12.39 -14.88 17.33
N VAL A 97 11.57 -14.28 16.46
CA VAL A 97 11.53 -14.66 15.04
C VAL A 97 12.85 -14.36 14.35
N ALA A 98 13.43 -13.17 14.54
CA ALA A 98 14.73 -12.82 13.96
C ALA A 98 15.84 -13.79 14.41
N ASN A 99 15.90 -14.10 15.71
CA ASN A 99 16.87 -15.04 16.28
C ASN A 99 16.66 -16.48 15.79
N ARG A 100 15.40 -16.93 15.62
CA ARG A 100 15.09 -18.27 15.08
C ARG A 100 15.69 -18.49 13.70
N TRP A 101 15.82 -17.43 12.90
CA TRP A 101 16.41 -17.47 11.57
C TRP A 101 17.89 -17.02 11.54
N ASP A 102 18.52 -16.87 12.70
CA ASP A 102 19.89 -16.37 12.86
C ASP A 102 20.13 -15.02 12.13
N ILE A 103 19.10 -14.16 12.09
CA ILE A 103 19.19 -12.83 11.50
C ILE A 103 19.66 -11.85 12.58
N GLU A 104 20.89 -11.37 12.43
CA GLU A 104 21.44 -10.36 13.33
C GLU A 104 20.67 -9.05 13.25
N HIS A 105 20.55 -8.38 14.40
CA HIS A 105 19.81 -7.12 14.54
C HIS A 105 20.22 -6.06 13.51
N ASN A 106 21.53 -5.88 13.30
CA ASN A 106 22.11 -4.92 12.37
C ASN A 106 21.86 -5.25 10.88
N LYS A 107 21.40 -6.46 10.57
CA LYS A 107 21.01 -6.87 9.20
C LYS A 107 19.58 -6.45 8.89
N ILE A 108 18.77 -6.05 9.86
CA ILE A 108 17.45 -5.47 9.61
C ILE A 108 17.64 -3.97 9.40
N HIS A 109 17.50 -3.53 8.15
CA HIS A 109 17.66 -2.11 7.80
C HIS A 109 16.48 -1.28 8.27
N VAL A 110 15.26 -1.77 8.03
CA VAL A 110 14.01 -1.13 8.40
C VAL A 110 12.92 -2.18 8.59
N LEU A 111 12.03 -1.95 9.56
CA LEU A 111 10.81 -2.71 9.77
C LEU A 111 9.59 -1.85 9.44
N ILE A 112 8.77 -2.31 8.50
CA ILE A 112 7.56 -1.63 8.04
C ILE A 112 6.34 -2.22 8.77
N HIS A 113 5.52 -1.36 9.38
CA HIS A 113 4.39 -1.78 10.23
C HIS A 113 3.11 -0.97 9.97
N ASP A 114 1.95 -1.50 10.40
CA ASP A 114 0.59 -0.97 10.20
C ASP A 114 0.26 0.32 10.99
N SER A 115 1.24 0.91 11.67
CA SER A 115 1.09 2.07 12.58
C SER A 115 0.18 1.88 13.80
N GLY A 116 -0.27 0.65 14.12
CA GLY A 116 -1.02 0.40 15.35
C GLY A 116 -0.22 0.77 16.59
N ALA A 117 -0.83 1.39 17.60
CA ALA A 117 -0.11 1.95 18.76
C ALA A 117 0.81 0.94 19.45
N ASN A 118 0.35 -0.30 19.63
CA ASN A 118 1.17 -1.37 20.22
C ASN A 118 2.27 -1.87 19.28
N MET A 119 2.05 -1.89 17.96
CA MET A 119 3.10 -2.20 16.98
C MET A 119 4.19 -1.11 17.00
N VAL A 120 3.80 0.16 17.03
CA VAL A 120 4.74 1.29 17.15
C VAL A 120 5.58 1.17 18.43
N LYS A 121 4.92 0.89 19.57
CA LYS A 121 5.61 0.67 20.85
C LYS A 121 6.55 -0.54 20.77
N GLY A 122 6.10 -1.65 20.20
CA GLY A 122 6.86 -2.89 20.13
C GLY A 122 8.07 -2.82 19.22
N VAL A 123 7.96 -2.21 18.04
CA VAL A 123 9.10 -2.03 17.14
C VAL A 123 10.15 -1.10 17.75
N ARG A 124 9.72 -0.05 18.48
CA ARG A 124 10.62 0.83 19.23
C ARG A 124 11.34 0.08 20.35
N LEU A 125 10.61 -0.72 21.14
CA LEU A 125 11.18 -1.55 22.20
C LEU A 125 12.08 -2.67 21.67
N ALA A 126 11.84 -3.14 20.45
CA ALA A 126 12.72 -4.07 19.76
C ALA A 126 13.97 -3.41 19.18
N GLU A 127 14.09 -2.07 19.25
CA GLU A 127 15.23 -1.29 18.75
C GLU A 127 15.47 -1.39 17.24
N TYR A 128 14.42 -1.62 16.46
CA TYR A 128 14.50 -1.56 15.00
C TYR A 128 14.25 -0.14 14.48
N ASN A 129 15.01 0.27 13.47
CA ASN A 129 14.59 1.38 12.62
C ASN A 129 13.27 0.99 11.95
N SER A 130 12.28 1.90 11.94
CA SER A 130 10.97 1.58 11.44
C SER A 130 10.41 2.63 10.49
N ALA A 131 9.51 2.19 9.62
CA ALA A 131 8.70 3.04 8.77
C ALA A 131 7.23 2.62 8.86
N ARG A 132 6.34 3.58 8.70
CA ARG A 132 4.91 3.31 8.65
C ARG A 132 4.54 2.80 7.25
N CYS A 133 3.64 1.83 7.21
CA CYS A 133 3.05 1.34 5.97
C CYS A 133 2.34 2.49 5.23
N PHE A 134 2.68 2.69 3.96
CA PHE A 134 2.13 3.79 3.15
C PHE A 134 0.61 3.65 3.00
N ILE A 135 0.10 2.45 2.70
CA ILE A 135 -1.33 2.21 2.55
C ILE A 135 -2.11 2.47 3.84
N HIS A 136 -1.57 2.07 5.00
CA HIS A 136 -2.21 2.38 6.28
C HIS A 136 -2.20 3.88 6.60
N MET A 137 -1.19 4.62 6.14
CA MET A 137 -1.18 6.07 6.26
C MET A 137 -2.24 6.71 5.36
N LEU A 138 -2.35 6.26 4.11
CA LEU A 138 -3.36 6.72 3.17
C LEU A 138 -4.78 6.42 3.67
N GLN A 139 -4.98 5.20 4.18
CA GLN A 139 -6.21 4.74 4.80
C GLN A 139 -6.68 5.68 5.91
N ARG A 140 -5.75 6.12 6.77
CA ARG A 140 -6.04 7.05 7.86
C ARG A 140 -6.34 8.44 7.33
N ALA A 141 -5.54 8.97 6.41
CA ALA A 141 -5.75 10.29 5.85
C ALA A 141 -7.15 10.43 5.22
N ILE A 142 -7.58 9.43 4.45
CA ILE A 142 -8.90 9.44 3.80
C ILE A 142 -10.04 9.23 4.81
N ASN A 143 -9.86 8.30 5.77
CA ASN A 143 -10.86 8.10 6.82
C ASN A 143 -11.09 9.38 7.64
N GLU A 144 -10.04 10.17 7.89
CA GLU A 144 -10.18 11.46 8.56
C GLU A 144 -10.81 12.50 7.63
N SER A 145 -10.41 12.59 6.35
CA SER A 145 -11.01 13.55 5.42
C SER A 145 -12.52 13.34 5.26
N LEU A 146 -12.98 12.09 5.16
CA LEU A 146 -14.42 11.74 5.09
C LEU A 146 -15.25 12.26 6.28
N LYS A 147 -14.62 12.55 7.43
CA LYS A 147 -15.28 13.04 8.64
C LYS A 147 -15.24 14.56 8.78
N VAL A 148 -14.45 15.25 7.95
CA VAL A 148 -14.28 16.72 8.04
C VAL A 148 -15.56 17.46 7.62
N GLN A 149 -16.35 16.89 6.72
CA GLN A 149 -17.62 17.48 6.26
C GLN A 149 -18.82 16.69 6.82
N ALA A 150 -19.71 17.41 7.50
CA ALA A 150 -20.86 16.81 8.17
C ALA A 150 -21.89 16.26 7.16
N GLU A 151 -22.03 16.92 6.02
CA GLU A 151 -22.89 16.55 4.90
C GLU A 151 -22.48 15.19 4.34
N VAL A 152 -21.17 14.98 4.16
CA VAL A 152 -20.59 13.72 3.69
C VAL A 152 -20.82 12.60 4.71
N THR A 153 -20.56 12.88 5.99
CA THR A 153 -20.80 11.90 7.07
C THR A 153 -22.28 11.50 7.14
N THR A 154 -23.18 12.48 7.01
CA THR A 154 -24.64 12.27 7.03
C THR A 154 -25.11 11.48 5.81
N MET A 155 -24.58 11.81 4.63
CA MET A 155 -24.84 11.09 3.38
C MET A 155 -24.41 9.62 3.51
N ILE A 156 -23.20 9.35 3.99
CA ILE A 156 -22.69 7.99 4.18
C ILE A 156 -23.57 7.23 5.18
N GLY A 157 -23.93 7.86 6.31
CA GLY A 157 -24.82 7.26 7.30
C GLY A 157 -26.21 6.92 6.75
N THR A 158 -26.73 7.76 5.85
CA THR A 158 -28.02 7.55 5.17
C THR A 158 -27.93 6.39 4.17
N GLY A 159 -26.88 6.37 3.35
CA GLY A 159 -26.58 5.25 2.46
C GLY A 159 -26.46 3.91 3.20
N ARG A 160 -25.75 3.88 4.34
CA ARG A 160 -25.66 2.67 5.19
C ARG A 160 -27.01 2.14 5.63
N ARG A 161 -27.91 3.02 6.09
CA ARG A 161 -29.25 2.62 6.54
C ARG A 161 -30.09 2.06 5.39
N LEU A 162 -29.99 2.68 4.21
CA LEU A 162 -30.65 2.21 3.01
C LEU A 162 -30.17 0.80 2.60
N VAL A 163 -28.85 0.59 2.55
CA VAL A 163 -28.27 -0.74 2.24
C VAL A 163 -28.68 -1.77 3.31
N THR A 164 -28.70 -1.38 4.58
CA THR A 164 -29.13 -2.24 5.71
C THR A 164 -30.57 -2.75 5.50
N HIS A 165 -31.49 -1.88 5.06
CA HIS A 165 -32.88 -2.29 4.76
C HIS A 165 -32.94 -3.43 3.74
N PHE A 166 -32.23 -3.30 2.62
CA PHE A 166 -32.20 -4.34 1.59
C PHE A 166 -31.47 -5.60 2.06
N ASN A 167 -30.40 -5.47 2.84
CA ASN A 167 -29.63 -6.64 3.32
C ASN A 167 -30.39 -7.47 4.37
N HIS A 168 -31.31 -6.85 5.12
CA HIS A 168 -32.11 -7.54 6.14
C HIS A 168 -33.51 -7.96 5.68
N SER A 169 -33.97 -7.54 4.50
CA SER A 169 -35.31 -7.84 4.00
C SER A 169 -35.26 -8.64 2.70
N GLY A 170 -35.50 -9.95 2.77
CA GLY A 170 -35.60 -10.81 1.59
C GLY A 170 -36.68 -10.34 0.60
N LEU A 171 -37.80 -9.81 1.11
CA LEU A 171 -38.85 -9.21 0.28
C LEU A 171 -38.35 -7.96 -0.45
N ALA A 172 -37.54 -7.12 0.20
CA ALA A 172 -36.94 -5.95 -0.45
C ALA A 172 -35.97 -6.37 -1.55
N GLN A 173 -35.15 -7.41 -1.32
CA GLN A 173 -34.24 -7.95 -2.33
C GLN A 173 -34.99 -8.52 -3.52
N GLU A 174 -36.08 -9.27 -3.30
CA GLU A 174 -36.89 -9.83 -4.37
C GLU A 174 -37.53 -8.73 -5.22
N LYS A 175 -38.13 -7.71 -4.57
CA LYS A 175 -38.71 -6.56 -5.27
C LYS A 175 -37.65 -5.78 -6.05
N LEU A 176 -36.49 -5.54 -5.46
CA LEU A 176 -35.38 -4.87 -6.14
C LEU A 176 -34.91 -5.67 -7.37
N LEU A 177 -34.83 -6.99 -7.25
CA LEU A 177 -34.49 -7.88 -8.36
C LEU A 177 -35.53 -7.85 -9.49
N ARG A 178 -36.82 -7.74 -9.17
CA ARG A 178 -37.87 -7.54 -10.18
C ARG A 178 -37.67 -6.23 -10.93
N ILE A 179 -37.39 -5.14 -10.22
CA ILE A 179 -37.08 -3.84 -10.82
C ILE A 179 -35.84 -3.92 -11.73
N HIS A 180 -34.79 -4.62 -11.30
CA HIS A 180 -33.60 -4.83 -12.15
C HIS A 180 -33.98 -5.49 -13.48
N LYS A 181 -34.83 -6.51 -13.46
CA LYS A 181 -35.27 -7.23 -14.66
C LYS A 181 -36.16 -6.39 -15.56
N GLU A 182 -37.09 -5.64 -14.98
CA GLU A 182 -38.00 -4.76 -15.73
C GLU A 182 -37.26 -3.62 -16.44
N LEU A 183 -36.23 -3.06 -15.80
CA LEU A 183 -35.43 -1.97 -16.33
C LEU A 183 -34.15 -2.44 -17.07
N ASN A 184 -33.92 -3.76 -17.17
CA ASN A 184 -32.71 -4.36 -17.74
C ASN A 184 -31.40 -3.79 -17.14
N LEU A 185 -31.38 -3.66 -15.81
CA LEU A 185 -30.24 -3.18 -15.02
C LEU A 185 -29.39 -4.35 -14.50
N PRO A 186 -28.11 -4.12 -14.14
CA PRO A 186 -27.27 -5.14 -13.51
C PRO A 186 -27.90 -5.67 -12.22
N GLU A 187 -28.05 -7.00 -12.10
CA GLU A 187 -28.67 -7.69 -10.97
C GLU A 187 -27.74 -7.81 -9.75
N HIS A 188 -27.09 -6.71 -9.37
CA HIS A 188 -26.11 -6.68 -8.31
C HIS A 188 -26.75 -6.39 -6.94
N GLN A 189 -26.35 -7.14 -5.91
CA GLN A 189 -26.74 -6.86 -4.53
C GLN A 189 -26.07 -5.58 -4.00
N LEU A 190 -26.73 -4.88 -3.09
CA LEU A 190 -26.13 -3.74 -2.41
C LEU A 190 -25.05 -4.20 -1.42
N VAL A 191 -23.99 -3.40 -1.27
CA VAL A 191 -22.80 -3.75 -0.49
C VAL A 191 -22.74 -2.89 0.75
N GLN A 192 -22.68 -3.52 1.93
CA GLN A 192 -22.50 -2.81 3.21
C GLN A 192 -21.03 -2.45 3.41
N ASP A 193 -20.75 -1.24 3.88
CA ASP A 193 -19.39 -0.83 4.20
C ASP A 193 -18.93 -1.26 5.59
N ILE A 194 -17.62 -1.18 5.79
CA ILE A 194 -16.93 -1.31 7.06
C ILE A 194 -16.39 0.07 7.40
N SER A 195 -16.96 0.73 8.40
CA SER A 195 -16.67 2.15 8.73
C SER A 195 -15.19 2.46 9.02
N THR A 196 -14.39 1.45 9.35
CA THR A 196 -12.95 1.58 9.58
C THR A 196 -12.10 1.47 8.31
N ARG A 197 -12.69 1.06 7.17
CA ARG A 197 -12.04 0.87 5.87
C ARG A 197 -12.69 1.71 4.78
N TRP A 198 -12.16 2.90 4.53
CA TRP A 198 -12.63 3.81 3.46
C TRP A 198 -12.92 3.14 2.11
N ASN A 199 -12.13 2.17 1.62
CA ASN A 199 -12.40 1.51 0.32
C ASN A 199 -13.78 0.82 0.31
N SER A 200 -14.20 0.24 1.45
CA SER A 200 -15.53 -0.37 1.54
C SER A 200 -16.64 0.69 1.51
N THR A 201 -16.39 1.88 2.05
CA THR A 201 -17.31 3.03 1.91
C THR A 201 -17.35 3.51 0.46
N PHE A 202 -16.20 3.57 -0.23
CA PHE A 202 -16.11 3.87 -1.65
C PHE A 202 -16.94 2.89 -2.49
N TYR A 203 -16.79 1.59 -2.27
CA TYR A 203 -17.56 0.56 -3.01
C TYR A 203 -19.05 0.57 -2.69
N MET A 204 -19.44 0.86 -1.44
CA MET A 204 -20.85 1.04 -1.09
C MET A 204 -21.45 2.22 -1.86
N ILE A 205 -20.77 3.36 -1.91
CA ILE A 205 -21.22 4.54 -2.65
C ILE A 205 -21.30 4.24 -4.15
N GLU A 206 -20.27 3.60 -4.71
CA GLU A 206 -20.24 3.19 -6.13
C GLU A 206 -21.42 2.28 -6.48
N ARG A 207 -21.71 1.27 -5.64
CA ARG A 207 -22.85 0.37 -5.82
C ARG A 207 -24.19 1.08 -5.67
N LEU A 208 -24.31 2.03 -4.74
CA LEU A 208 -25.53 2.84 -4.59
C LEU A 208 -25.79 3.70 -5.83
N LEU A 209 -24.74 4.30 -6.41
CA LEU A 209 -24.85 5.08 -7.65
C LEU A 209 -25.22 4.21 -8.86
N GLU A 210 -24.60 3.04 -8.98
CA GLU A 210 -24.93 2.04 -10.01
C GLU A 210 -26.42 1.66 -9.96
N GLN A 211 -26.96 1.51 -8.75
CA GLN A 211 -28.32 1.04 -8.48
C GLN A 211 -29.33 2.18 -8.22
N LYS A 212 -28.94 3.44 -8.47
CA LYS A 212 -29.73 4.65 -8.16
C LYS A 212 -31.15 4.59 -8.69
N TRP A 213 -31.33 4.16 -9.94
CA TRP A 213 -32.66 4.07 -10.57
C TRP A 213 -33.55 3.00 -9.93
N ALA A 214 -33.01 1.81 -9.70
CA ALA A 214 -33.75 0.71 -9.08
C ALA A 214 -34.16 1.04 -7.65
N ILE A 215 -33.25 1.65 -6.88
CA ILE A 215 -33.53 2.13 -5.52
C ILE A 215 -34.60 3.23 -5.55
N SER A 216 -34.49 4.20 -6.47
CA SER A 216 -35.44 5.32 -6.55
C SER A 216 -36.86 4.84 -6.86
N LEU A 217 -37.01 3.88 -7.78
CA LEU A 217 -38.31 3.29 -8.08
C LEU A 217 -38.86 2.49 -6.89
N TYR A 218 -38.02 1.69 -6.24
CA TYR A 218 -38.42 0.94 -5.04
C TYR A 218 -38.91 1.87 -3.93
N VAL A 219 -38.18 2.95 -3.65
CA VAL A 219 -38.51 3.89 -2.57
C VAL A 219 -39.78 4.68 -2.89
N ALA A 220 -40.08 4.96 -4.17
CA ALA A 220 -41.32 5.63 -4.58
C ALA A 220 -42.59 4.85 -4.16
N ASP A 221 -42.50 3.52 -4.04
CA ASP A 221 -43.58 2.67 -3.56
C ASP A 221 -43.56 2.44 -2.03
N HIS A 222 -42.62 3.06 -1.30
CA HIS A 222 -42.40 2.84 0.14
C HIS A 222 -42.10 4.16 0.87
N ASP A 223 -43.11 5.03 1.01
CA ASP A 223 -43.02 6.39 1.59
C ASP A 223 -42.38 6.47 2.99
N THR A 224 -42.42 5.39 3.78
CA THR A 224 -41.84 5.36 5.13
C THR A 224 -40.33 5.08 5.14
N LEU A 225 -39.73 4.72 4.00
CA LEU A 225 -38.32 4.38 3.90
C LEU A 225 -37.46 5.63 3.80
N ILE A 226 -36.32 5.62 4.50
CA ILE A 226 -35.33 6.69 4.42
C ILE A 226 -34.78 6.75 2.99
N ASN A 227 -34.96 7.89 2.33
CA ASN A 227 -34.42 8.15 1.00
C ASN A 227 -33.19 9.05 1.04
N LEU A 228 -32.33 8.92 0.02
CA LEU A 228 -31.26 9.86 -0.26
C LEU A 228 -31.82 11.04 -1.06
N THR A 229 -31.48 12.26 -0.64
CA THR A 229 -31.89 13.47 -1.36
C THR A 229 -31.10 13.62 -2.67
N ALA A 230 -31.63 14.42 -3.61
CA ALA A 230 -30.91 14.74 -4.85
C ALA A 230 -29.51 15.31 -4.59
N GLN A 231 -29.36 16.14 -3.55
CA GLN A 231 -28.07 16.68 -3.12
C GLN A 231 -27.14 15.58 -2.61
N GLN A 232 -27.65 14.63 -1.80
CA GLN A 232 -26.83 13.51 -1.32
C GLN A 232 -26.37 12.60 -2.45
N TRP A 233 -27.21 12.36 -3.46
CA TRP A 233 -26.82 11.63 -4.67
C TRP A 233 -25.73 12.36 -5.45
N SER A 234 -25.86 13.67 -5.64
CA SER A 234 -24.80 14.47 -6.27
C SER A 234 -23.50 14.43 -5.46
N LEU A 235 -23.59 14.53 -4.13
CA LEU A 235 -22.43 14.46 -3.24
C LEU A 235 -21.73 13.10 -3.31
N MET A 236 -22.48 12.00 -3.47
CA MET A 236 -21.92 10.68 -3.72
C MET A 236 -21.09 10.64 -5.01
N GLU A 237 -21.59 11.20 -6.10
CA GLU A 237 -20.89 11.28 -7.39
C GLU A 237 -19.57 12.06 -7.25
N GLN A 238 -19.60 13.20 -6.53
CA GLN A 238 -18.41 13.99 -6.23
C GLN A 238 -17.39 13.22 -5.37
N CYS A 239 -17.85 12.48 -4.35
CA CYS A 239 -16.98 11.66 -3.51
C CYS A 239 -16.28 10.57 -4.32
N ILE A 240 -16.98 9.90 -5.24
CA ILE A 240 -16.35 8.91 -6.13
C ILE A 240 -15.30 9.56 -7.02
N ASN A 241 -15.61 10.70 -7.62
CA ASN A 241 -14.65 11.42 -8.47
C ASN A 241 -13.39 11.79 -7.70
N LEU A 242 -13.53 12.33 -6.47
CA LEU A 242 -12.40 12.73 -5.62
C LEU A 242 -11.54 11.55 -5.17
N LEU A 243 -12.17 10.45 -4.77
CA LEU A 243 -11.49 9.33 -4.11
C LEU A 243 -10.95 8.27 -5.08
N LYS A 244 -11.41 8.26 -6.33
CA LYS A 244 -11.01 7.25 -7.33
C LYS A 244 -9.48 7.14 -7.51
N PRO A 245 -8.69 8.24 -7.61
CA PRO A 245 -7.23 8.14 -7.65
C PRO A 245 -6.61 7.43 -6.44
N PHE A 246 -7.14 7.69 -5.25
CA PHE A 246 -6.66 7.05 -4.03
C PHE A 246 -6.91 5.53 -4.05
N GLU A 247 -8.00 5.11 -4.69
CA GLU A 247 -8.39 3.70 -4.79
C GLU A 247 -7.48 2.96 -5.75
N GLU A 248 -7.20 3.56 -6.91
CA GLU A 248 -6.27 3.03 -7.89
C GLU A 248 -4.89 2.80 -7.28
N ILE A 249 -4.35 3.81 -6.58
CA ILE A 249 -3.05 3.70 -5.89
C ILE A 249 -3.09 2.62 -4.81
N THR A 250 -4.17 2.54 -4.04
CA THR A 250 -4.30 1.54 -2.97
C THR A 250 -4.30 0.12 -3.54
N LYS A 251 -5.04 -0.13 -4.63
CA LYS A 251 -5.07 -1.44 -5.32
C LYS A 251 -3.70 -1.82 -5.85
N ILE A 252 -3.07 -0.88 -6.55
CA ILE A 252 -1.76 -1.07 -7.18
C ILE A 252 -0.71 -1.37 -6.10
N THR A 253 -0.57 -0.50 -5.11
CA THR A 253 0.44 -0.65 -4.04
C THR A 253 0.23 -1.87 -3.14
N SER A 254 -1.00 -2.40 -3.07
CA SER A 254 -1.32 -3.63 -2.32
C SER A 254 -0.83 -4.91 -3.00
N SER A 255 -0.68 -4.91 -4.33
CA SER A 255 -0.36 -6.10 -5.16
C SER A 255 1.07 -6.66 -4.99
N GLY A 256 1.89 -6.11 -4.10
CA GLY A 256 3.14 -6.73 -3.65
C GLY A 256 4.41 -6.45 -4.47
N LEU A 257 4.32 -5.72 -5.59
CA LEU A 257 5.48 -5.36 -6.43
C LEU A 257 6.02 -3.93 -6.17
N PHE A 258 5.29 -3.12 -5.41
CA PHE A 258 5.53 -1.69 -5.29
C PHE A 258 6.50 -1.35 -4.15
N CYS A 259 7.36 -0.37 -4.43
CA CYS A 259 8.55 -0.09 -3.62
C CYS A 259 8.56 1.35 -3.10
N VAL A 260 9.33 1.59 -2.03
CA VAL A 260 9.45 2.91 -1.38
C VAL A 260 9.75 4.07 -2.35
N SER A 261 10.42 3.79 -3.47
CA SER A 261 10.73 4.77 -4.52
C SER A 261 9.50 5.44 -5.11
N GLU A 262 8.35 4.78 -5.05
CA GLU A 262 7.12 5.27 -5.66
C GLU A 262 6.29 6.12 -4.71
N VAL A 263 6.55 6.11 -3.39
CA VAL A 263 5.75 6.89 -2.41
C VAL A 263 5.76 8.38 -2.76
N ILE A 264 6.94 8.94 -3.01
CA ILE A 264 7.08 10.38 -3.25
C ILE A 264 6.35 10.78 -4.56
N PRO A 265 6.56 10.09 -5.69
CA PRO A 265 5.77 10.33 -6.90
C PRO A 265 4.26 10.22 -6.69
N HIS A 266 3.78 9.17 -6.01
CA HIS A 266 2.34 9.01 -5.75
C HIS A 266 1.76 10.15 -4.90
N VAL A 267 2.45 10.54 -3.82
CA VAL A 267 2.00 11.65 -2.96
C VAL A 267 1.99 12.98 -3.72
N ALA A 268 3.04 13.26 -4.49
CA ALA A 268 3.11 14.47 -5.29
C ALA A 268 2.04 14.51 -6.38
N ALA A 269 1.78 13.38 -7.04
CA ALA A 269 0.72 13.25 -8.05
C ALA A 269 -0.68 13.42 -7.43
N LEU A 270 -0.92 12.89 -6.23
CA LEU A 270 -2.17 13.08 -5.49
C LEU A 270 -2.37 14.55 -5.13
N ASN A 271 -1.34 15.21 -4.58
CA ASN A 271 -1.44 16.64 -4.25
C ASN A 271 -1.72 17.47 -5.51
N LYS A 272 -0.99 17.21 -6.60
CA LYS A 272 -1.24 17.88 -7.88
C LYS A 272 -2.66 17.64 -8.40
N TYR A 273 -3.18 16.42 -8.25
CA TYR A 273 -4.57 16.10 -8.61
C TYR A 273 -5.59 16.87 -7.76
N LEU A 274 -5.36 17.02 -6.45
CA LEU A 274 -6.24 17.75 -5.54
C LEU A 274 -6.26 19.26 -5.82
N ASP A 275 -5.13 19.80 -6.28
CA ASP A 275 -4.94 21.23 -6.55
C ASP A 275 -5.40 21.66 -7.96
N LYS A 276 -5.87 20.73 -8.81
CA LYS A 276 -6.35 21.03 -10.17
C LYS A 276 -7.73 21.70 -10.18
N ASP A 277 -7.90 22.72 -11.01
CA ASP A 277 -9.18 23.39 -11.26
C ASP A 277 -10.25 22.42 -11.76
N GLU A 278 -9.88 21.42 -12.58
CA GLU A 278 -10.83 20.40 -13.06
C GLU A 278 -11.30 19.48 -11.93
N THR A 279 -10.47 19.25 -10.92
CA THR A 279 -10.87 18.51 -9.71
C THR A 279 -11.81 19.35 -8.86
N GLU A 280 -11.56 20.65 -8.74
CA GLU A 280 -12.49 21.60 -8.10
C GLU A 280 -13.86 21.59 -8.77
N GLN A 281 -13.90 21.73 -10.10
CA GLN A 281 -15.14 21.74 -10.87
C GLN A 281 -15.93 20.44 -10.75
N ARG A 282 -15.26 19.29 -10.63
CA ARG A 282 -15.90 17.97 -10.43
C ARG A 282 -16.35 17.72 -9.00
N THR A 283 -15.87 18.50 -8.04
CA THR A 283 -16.10 18.27 -6.59
C THR A 283 -16.40 19.58 -5.84
N PRO A 284 -17.34 20.41 -6.34
CA PRO A 284 -17.58 21.75 -5.80
C PRO A 284 -17.98 21.75 -4.32
N ASP A 285 -18.69 20.73 -3.86
CA ASP A 285 -19.18 20.63 -2.48
C ASP A 285 -18.15 19.99 -1.52
N LEU A 286 -16.97 19.58 -2.01
CA LEU A 286 -15.96 18.83 -1.26
C LEU A 286 -14.71 19.63 -0.91
N SER A 287 -14.81 20.97 -0.83
CA SER A 287 -13.67 21.87 -0.57
C SER A 287 -12.89 21.52 0.70
N HIS A 288 -13.56 21.23 1.82
CA HIS A 288 -12.88 20.90 3.08
C HIS A 288 -12.23 19.50 3.03
N MET A 289 -12.88 18.55 2.35
CA MET A 289 -12.31 17.22 2.12
C MET A 289 -11.04 17.29 1.27
N ARG A 290 -11.04 18.08 0.19
CA ARG A 290 -9.85 18.34 -0.64
C ARG A 290 -8.70 18.89 0.19
N ALA A 291 -8.94 19.98 0.94
CA ALA A 291 -7.92 20.62 1.78
C ALA A 291 -7.35 19.71 2.87
N SER A 292 -8.21 18.90 3.52
CA SER A 292 -7.76 17.92 4.53
C SER A 292 -6.90 16.80 3.95
N SER A 293 -7.13 16.45 2.67
CA SER A 293 -6.40 15.38 2.00
C SER A 293 -4.99 15.82 1.58
N SER A 294 -4.79 17.11 1.25
CA SER A 294 -3.48 17.70 0.92
C SER A 294 -2.59 18.00 2.14
N SER A 295 -3.17 18.41 3.28
CA SER A 295 -2.40 18.82 4.47
C SER A 295 -1.76 17.67 5.26
N SER A 296 -2.19 16.43 5.02
CA SER A 296 -1.69 15.24 5.73
C SER A 296 -0.41 14.64 5.10
N SER A 297 0.08 15.20 3.98
CA SER A 297 1.04 14.53 3.08
C SER A 297 2.40 15.24 2.89
N THR A 298 2.66 16.39 3.52
CA THR A 298 3.86 17.20 3.23
C THR A 298 5.00 17.05 4.27
N PRO A 299 6.24 16.76 3.85
CA PRO A 299 7.43 17.39 4.42
C PRO A 299 7.57 18.81 3.84
N ALA A 300 7.77 19.79 4.72
CA ALA A 300 7.82 21.23 4.40
C ALA A 300 8.64 21.56 3.13
N LYS A 301 8.04 22.32 2.20
CA LYS A 301 8.78 23.02 1.14
C LYS A 301 8.64 24.54 1.30
N LYS A 302 9.81 25.20 1.28
CA LYS A 302 10.01 26.64 1.16
C LYS A 302 9.31 27.18 -0.10
N SER A 303 8.64 28.32 0.06
CA SER A 303 8.06 29.14 -0.99
C SER A 303 9.08 29.49 -2.07
N ARG A 304 8.73 29.31 -3.35
CA ARG A 304 9.46 29.86 -4.49
C ARG A 304 8.48 30.59 -5.39
N GLY A 305 8.87 31.81 -5.76
CA GLY A 305 8.03 32.86 -6.34
C GLY A 305 7.54 32.59 -7.76
N GLU A 306 6.58 33.43 -8.11
CA GLU A 306 5.88 33.54 -9.38
C GLU A 306 6.85 33.79 -10.54
N GLU A 307 6.80 32.94 -11.55
CA GLU A 307 7.23 33.28 -12.91
C GLU A 307 6.11 32.93 -13.89
N THR A 308 5.71 33.94 -14.65
CA THR A 308 4.73 33.88 -15.74
C THR A 308 5.31 33.12 -16.93
N GLU A 309 4.66 32.04 -17.36
CA GLU A 309 4.97 31.37 -18.64
C GLU A 309 3.76 31.28 -19.57
N SER A 310 4.07 31.50 -20.84
CA SER A 310 3.19 31.68 -21.99
C SER A 310 2.40 30.43 -22.39
N ALA A 311 1.18 30.67 -22.86
CA ALA A 311 0.24 29.68 -23.39
C ALA A 311 0.82 28.90 -24.60
N VAL A 312 1.19 27.65 -24.35
CA VAL A 312 1.29 26.61 -25.38
C VAL A 312 0.31 25.51 -25.00
N SER A 313 -0.66 25.26 -25.89
CA SER A 313 -1.71 24.24 -25.79
C SER A 313 -1.12 22.85 -25.48
N ARG A 314 -1.03 22.50 -24.19
CA ARG A 314 -0.79 21.13 -23.72
C ARG A 314 -2.15 20.45 -23.59
N LYS A 315 -2.29 19.24 -24.15
CA LYS A 315 -3.52 18.44 -23.99
C LYS A 315 -3.85 18.33 -22.51
N ALA A 316 -5.10 18.57 -22.14
CA ALA A 316 -5.59 18.43 -20.78
C ALA A 316 -5.34 16.99 -20.31
N HIS A 317 -4.54 16.90 -19.25
CA HIS A 317 -4.13 15.69 -18.59
C HIS A 317 -5.19 15.37 -17.53
N ASP A 318 -6.29 14.71 -17.92
CA ASP A 318 -7.52 14.57 -17.13
C ASP A 318 -7.46 13.53 -16.00
N THR A 319 -6.44 12.65 -15.99
CA THR A 319 -6.34 11.52 -15.06
C THR A 319 -5.22 11.68 -14.02
N PHE A 320 -5.32 10.94 -12.90
CA PHE A 320 -4.26 10.86 -11.89
C PHE A 320 -2.90 10.47 -12.50
N TRP A 321 -2.93 9.51 -13.43
CA TRP A 321 -1.74 9.00 -14.10
C TRP A 321 -1.04 10.04 -14.95
N ASP A 322 -1.79 10.99 -15.49
CA ASP A 322 -1.19 12.13 -16.16
C ASP A 322 -0.46 13.05 -15.17
N CYS A 323 -1.05 13.34 -14.00
CA CYS A 323 -0.36 14.09 -12.94
C CYS A 323 0.93 13.38 -12.50
N PHE A 324 0.88 12.04 -12.40
CA PHE A 324 2.04 11.23 -12.07
C PHE A 324 3.15 11.37 -13.11
N ASP A 325 2.82 11.26 -14.39
CA ASP A 325 3.80 11.37 -15.48
C ASP A 325 4.40 12.78 -15.53
N GLU A 326 3.61 13.83 -15.29
CA GLU A 326 4.11 15.20 -15.17
C GLU A 326 5.10 15.35 -14.00
N VAL A 327 4.72 14.91 -12.79
CA VAL A 327 5.60 14.94 -11.60
C VAL A 327 6.87 14.13 -11.82
N ALA A 328 6.77 13.00 -12.50
CA ALA A 328 7.94 12.24 -12.89
C ALA A 328 8.83 13.11 -13.79
N ASN A 329 8.29 13.72 -14.84
CA ASN A 329 9.05 14.46 -15.84
C ASN A 329 9.57 15.85 -15.39
N GLU A 330 8.93 16.51 -14.42
CA GLU A 330 9.30 17.85 -13.90
C GLU A 330 10.66 17.87 -13.17
N ASN A 331 11.18 16.72 -12.73
CA ASN A 331 12.45 16.64 -12.01
C ASN A 331 13.71 16.74 -12.91
N ASN A 332 13.59 17.35 -14.09
CA ASN A 332 14.65 17.50 -15.07
C ASN A 332 15.30 18.89 -15.01
N THR A 333 16.06 19.17 -13.94
CA THR A 333 17.24 20.07 -14.00
C THR A 333 17.85 20.23 -12.62
N SER A 334 19.06 19.70 -12.45
CA SER A 334 19.98 20.17 -11.42
C SER A 334 21.40 19.99 -11.95
N GLN A 335 22.01 21.08 -12.42
CA GLN A 335 23.43 21.12 -12.69
C GLN A 335 24.17 21.11 -11.35
N VAL A 336 24.77 19.99 -10.98
CA VAL A 336 25.65 19.89 -9.81
C VAL A 336 27.08 20.16 -10.25
N GLN A 337 27.72 21.15 -9.61
CA GLN A 337 29.11 21.56 -9.85
C GLN A 337 30.12 20.44 -9.56
N ARG A 338 31.25 20.51 -10.26
CA ARG A 338 32.22 19.43 -10.51
C ARG A 338 33.35 19.48 -9.47
N GLU A 339 33.39 18.49 -8.58
CA GLU A 339 34.55 18.14 -7.75
C GLU A 339 34.81 16.64 -7.90
N GLU A 340 36.03 16.17 -7.64
CA GLU A 340 36.51 14.79 -7.90
C GLU A 340 35.50 13.71 -7.44
N ARG A 341 34.77 13.14 -8.41
CA ARG A 341 33.68 12.19 -8.17
C ARG A 341 34.23 10.77 -8.10
N ASN A 342 33.87 10.05 -7.04
CA ASN A 342 34.08 8.60 -6.99
C ASN A 342 33.27 7.89 -8.11
N ALA A 343 33.63 6.66 -8.46
CA ALA A 343 33.02 5.93 -9.56
C ALA A 343 31.47 5.82 -9.45
N ILE A 344 30.94 5.77 -8.23
CA ILE A 344 29.49 5.80 -7.96
C ILE A 344 28.86 7.11 -8.41
N ALA A 345 29.48 8.25 -8.09
CA ALA A 345 28.96 9.56 -8.45
C ALA A 345 29.01 9.79 -9.98
N CYS A 346 30.04 9.31 -10.67
CA CYS A 346 30.09 9.32 -12.14
C CYS A 346 28.99 8.47 -12.78
N GLU A 347 28.77 7.25 -12.27
CA GLU A 347 27.66 6.39 -12.73
C GLU A 347 26.30 7.04 -12.43
N LEU A 348 26.15 7.70 -11.28
CA LEU A 348 24.92 8.39 -10.89
C LEU A 348 24.61 9.54 -11.84
N ASP A 349 25.60 10.34 -12.23
CA ASP A 349 25.39 11.41 -13.21
C ASP A 349 24.93 10.88 -14.56
N PHE A 350 25.49 9.75 -14.98
CA PHE A 350 25.09 9.12 -16.23
C PHE A 350 23.66 8.56 -16.14
N TYR A 351 23.32 7.93 -15.02
CA TYR A 351 21.97 7.45 -14.73
C TYR A 351 20.94 8.59 -14.71
N LEU A 352 21.25 9.71 -14.05
CA LEU A 352 20.36 10.87 -13.97
C LEU A 352 20.12 11.54 -15.34
N LYS A 353 20.98 11.29 -16.33
CA LYS A 353 20.82 11.75 -17.72
C LYS A 353 20.17 10.71 -18.63
N SER A 354 19.97 9.48 -18.15
CA SER A 354 19.38 8.41 -18.94
C SER A 354 17.88 8.62 -19.16
N VAL A 355 17.36 8.04 -20.24
CA VAL A 355 15.92 8.07 -20.54
C VAL A 355 15.19 7.33 -19.43
N ARG A 356 14.14 7.97 -18.88
CA ARG A 356 13.29 7.35 -17.87
C ARG A 356 12.60 6.12 -18.45
N ILE A 357 12.56 5.07 -17.65
CA ILE A 357 11.79 3.88 -18.00
C ILE A 357 10.29 4.21 -17.96
N ASP A 358 9.53 3.59 -18.84
CA ASP A 358 8.07 3.67 -18.82
C ASP A 358 7.52 3.08 -17.51
N ARG A 359 6.44 3.66 -16.98
CA ARG A 359 5.89 3.31 -15.67
C ARG A 359 5.39 1.86 -15.56
N ASN A 360 5.11 1.20 -16.68
CA ASN A 360 4.62 -0.18 -16.70
C ASN A 360 5.77 -1.19 -16.75
N HIS A 361 7.02 -0.72 -16.83
CA HIS A 361 8.20 -1.59 -16.84
C HIS A 361 8.72 -1.85 -15.42
N ASP A 362 9.18 -3.07 -15.19
CA ASP A 362 9.79 -3.45 -13.92
C ASP A 362 11.17 -2.76 -13.74
N PRO A 363 11.34 -1.87 -12.72
CA PRO A 363 12.60 -1.20 -12.47
C PRO A 363 13.73 -2.18 -12.11
N TYR A 364 13.41 -3.32 -11.50
CA TYR A 364 14.41 -4.33 -11.14
C TYR A 364 15.00 -5.00 -12.37
N SER A 365 14.16 -5.32 -13.35
CA SER A 365 14.58 -5.87 -14.64
C SER A 365 15.46 -4.89 -15.43
N TRP A 366 15.15 -3.59 -15.40
CA TRP A 366 15.99 -2.57 -16.02
C TRP A 366 17.38 -2.51 -15.38
N TRP A 367 17.47 -2.48 -14.04
CA TRP A 367 18.74 -2.48 -13.34
C TRP A 367 19.55 -3.77 -13.58
N ALA A 368 18.88 -4.92 -13.70
CA ALA A 368 19.53 -6.18 -14.05
C ALA A 368 20.16 -6.12 -15.46
N ALA A 369 19.43 -5.57 -16.44
CA ALA A 369 19.90 -5.44 -17.82
C ALA A 369 21.06 -4.44 -17.94
N ASN A 370 21.03 -3.36 -17.16
CA ASN A 370 22.04 -2.29 -17.20
C ASN A 370 23.17 -2.48 -16.17
N ALA A 371 23.26 -3.63 -15.50
CA ALA A 371 24.28 -3.86 -14.47
C ALA A 371 25.73 -3.77 -14.99
N LYS A 372 25.96 -4.06 -16.27
CA LYS A 372 27.28 -3.87 -16.91
C LYS A 372 27.64 -2.39 -17.10
N GLN A 373 26.64 -1.54 -17.33
CA GLN A 373 26.81 -0.10 -17.50
C GLN A 373 26.95 0.63 -16.15
N TYR A 374 26.32 0.09 -15.10
CA TYR A 374 26.33 0.65 -13.74
C TYR A 374 26.82 -0.35 -12.68
N PRO A 375 28.05 -0.87 -12.78
CA PRO A 375 28.55 -1.92 -11.89
C PRO A 375 28.67 -1.45 -10.43
N ASN A 376 28.96 -0.17 -10.18
CA ASN A 376 29.09 0.36 -8.83
C ASN A 376 27.71 0.67 -8.22
N LEU A 377 26.80 1.31 -8.96
CA LEU A 377 25.44 1.60 -8.49
C LEU A 377 24.65 0.32 -8.24
N THR A 378 24.72 -0.65 -9.14
CA THR A 378 24.02 -1.93 -8.92
C THR A 378 24.55 -2.73 -7.74
N ASN A 379 25.75 -2.44 -7.25
CA ASN A 379 26.28 -3.02 -6.01
C ASN A 379 26.19 -2.09 -4.80
N TRP A 380 25.75 -0.85 -5.00
CA TRP A 380 25.67 0.15 -3.95
C TRP A 380 24.63 -0.26 -2.91
N PRO A 381 25.02 -0.36 -1.61
CA PRO A 381 24.11 -0.80 -0.55
C PRO A 381 22.85 0.05 -0.44
N TYR A 382 22.93 1.35 -0.75
CA TYR A 382 21.79 2.26 -0.70
C TYR A 382 20.74 1.93 -1.77
N LEU A 383 21.15 1.71 -3.02
CA LEU A 383 20.22 1.34 -4.09
C LEU A 383 19.53 0.02 -3.77
N ARG A 384 20.26 -0.95 -3.20
CA ARG A 384 19.67 -2.24 -2.83
C ARG A 384 18.83 -2.21 -1.56
N SER A 385 18.94 -1.15 -0.77
CA SER A 385 18.04 -0.91 0.36
C SER A 385 16.65 -0.44 -0.08
N GLN A 386 16.42 -0.19 -1.38
CA GLN A 386 15.12 0.22 -1.93
C GLN A 386 14.10 -0.93 -2.04
N ALA A 387 14.50 -2.19 -1.75
CA ALA A 387 13.60 -3.34 -1.59
C ALA A 387 12.76 -3.24 -0.29
N LYS A 388 12.01 -2.15 -0.17
CA LYS A 388 11.13 -1.83 0.96
C LYS A 388 9.70 -1.85 0.42
N PRO A 389 8.89 -2.84 0.81
CA PRO A 389 7.48 -2.89 0.38
C PRO A 389 6.70 -1.68 0.89
N LEU A 390 5.72 -1.22 0.11
CA LEU A 390 4.85 -0.12 0.53
C LEU A 390 3.72 -0.54 1.49
N ALA A 391 3.42 -1.85 1.49
CA ALA A 391 2.25 -2.41 2.13
C ALA A 391 2.62 -3.54 3.09
N THR A 392 2.15 -3.49 4.33
CA THR A 392 2.21 -4.65 5.24
C THR A 392 1.18 -5.70 4.87
N SER A 393 0.08 -5.33 4.20
CA SER A 393 -0.94 -6.26 3.67
C SER A 393 -0.41 -7.16 2.57
N SER A 394 0.65 -6.76 1.86
CA SER A 394 1.37 -7.64 0.93
C SER A 394 1.80 -8.94 1.63
N CYS A 395 2.08 -8.92 2.93
CA CYS A 395 2.33 -10.14 3.70
C CYS A 395 1.16 -11.12 3.67
N ARG A 396 -0.10 -10.68 3.67
CA ARG A 396 -1.25 -11.60 3.72
C ARG A 396 -1.46 -12.32 2.40
N GLU A 397 -1.43 -11.60 1.29
CA GLU A 397 -1.54 -12.18 -0.05
C GLU A 397 -0.31 -13.02 -0.41
N ILE A 398 0.90 -12.52 -0.08
CA ILE A 398 2.16 -13.24 -0.29
C ILE A 398 2.20 -14.53 0.54
N SER A 399 1.68 -14.52 1.78
CA SER A 399 1.75 -15.70 2.65
C SER A 399 0.95 -16.89 2.13
N ILE A 400 -0.15 -16.66 1.41
CA ILE A 400 -0.98 -17.74 0.87
C ILE A 400 -0.27 -18.46 -0.29
N HIS A 401 0.59 -17.75 -1.03
CA HIS A 401 1.28 -18.27 -2.21
C HIS A 401 2.79 -18.49 -2.02
N SER A 402 3.35 -18.19 -0.84
CA SER A 402 4.79 -18.31 -0.60
C SER A 402 5.18 -19.77 -0.29
N PRO A 403 6.14 -20.36 -1.02
CA PRO A 403 6.70 -21.68 -0.68
C PRO A 403 7.33 -21.72 0.72
N SER A 404 7.76 -20.56 1.25
CA SER A 404 8.29 -20.43 2.62
C SER A 404 7.22 -20.47 3.72
N PHE A 405 5.94 -20.32 3.38
CA PHE A 405 4.83 -20.41 4.33
C PHE A 405 4.76 -21.77 5.02
N ALA A 406 4.95 -22.85 4.26
CA ALA A 406 4.95 -24.22 4.78
C ALA A 406 6.01 -24.45 5.86
N LEU A 407 7.13 -23.72 5.82
CA LEU A 407 8.19 -23.77 6.82
C LEU A 407 7.94 -22.88 8.03
N SER A 408 7.14 -21.83 7.88
CA SER A 408 6.75 -20.98 9.00
C SER A 408 5.71 -21.63 9.92
N ALA A 409 4.98 -22.64 9.39
CA ALA A 409 3.99 -23.44 10.10
C ALA A 409 4.57 -24.65 10.86
N VAL A 410 5.81 -25.03 10.54
CA VAL A 410 6.65 -25.96 11.32
C VAL A 410 7.44 -25.16 12.36
#